data_AF-A0A6C1PLZ0-F1
#
_entry.id   AF-A0A6C1PLZ0-F1
#
_cell.length_a   1.000
_cell.length_b   1.000
_cell.length_c   1.000
_cell.angle_alpha   90.00
_cell.angle_beta   90.00
_cell.angle_gamma   90.00
#
_symmetry.space_group_name_H-M   'P 1'
#
loop_
_entity.id
_entity.type
_entity.pdbx_description
1 polymer ?
#
loop_
_entity_poly.entity_id
_entity_poly.type
_entity_poly.pdbx_seq_one_letter_code
_entity_poly.pdbx_strand_id
1 'polypeptide(L)'
;MPDQPNVVVLFTDDQRFDTIGALGHPVVKTPNIDALVERGTSFTHAHIPSGQHGAICMPSRAMLHTGRTLFHLDGAGESIPRDHTLLGEALQEAGYAAFGTGKWHNGHESYAR
;
A
#
# COMPACT_ATOMS: atom_id res chain seq x y z
N MET A 1 -8.37 -9.38 21.57
CA MET A 1 -8.13 -8.25 20.64
C MET A 1 -9.28 -7.28 20.82
N PRO A 2 -9.08 -5.96 20.74
CA PRO A 2 -10.21 -5.02 20.73
C PRO A 2 -11.12 -5.33 19.54
N ASP A 3 -12.42 -5.10 19.71
CA ASP A 3 -13.43 -5.41 18.68
C ASP A 3 -13.25 -4.55 17.40
N GLN A 4 -12.56 -3.42 17.52
CA GLN A 4 -12.22 -2.52 16.42
C GLN A 4 -10.75 -2.04 16.57
N PRO A 5 -9.76 -2.77 16.03
CA PRO A 5 -8.35 -2.42 16.17
C PRO A 5 -7.94 -1.25 15.26
N ASN A 6 -7.07 -0.36 15.74
CA ASN A 6 -6.45 0.64 14.85
C ASN A 6 -5.63 -0.04 13.75
N VAL A 7 -5.79 0.43 12.51
CA VAL A 7 -5.05 -0.08 11.34
C VAL A 7 -4.06 0.99 10.88
N VAL A 8 -2.78 0.62 10.78
CA VAL A 8 -1.72 1.49 10.25
C VAL A 8 -1.11 0.83 9.02
N VAL A 9 -1.20 1.51 7.87
CA VAL A 9 -0.57 1.08 6.62
C VAL A 9 0.71 1.87 6.42
N LEU A 10 1.86 1.20 6.60
CA LEU A 10 3.17 1.76 6.27
C LEU A 10 3.51 1.39 4.82
N PHE A 11 3.67 2.40 3.96
CA PHE A 11 3.92 2.16 2.55
C PHE A 11 5.14 2.95 2.04
N THR A 12 6.21 2.22 1.74
CA THR A 12 7.49 2.73 1.25
C THR A 12 7.52 2.78 -0.27
N ASP A 13 8.24 3.76 -0.85
CA ASP A 13 8.47 3.82 -2.30
C ASP A 13 9.83 3.22 -2.67
N ASP A 14 9.89 2.48 -3.78
CA ASP A 14 11.10 1.85 -4.33
C ASP A 14 11.91 0.94 -3.36
N GLN A 15 11.29 0.46 -2.28
CA GLN A 15 11.95 -0.51 -1.40
C GLN A 15 12.09 -1.87 -2.09
N ARG A 16 13.33 -2.34 -2.26
CA ARG A 16 13.60 -3.71 -2.74
C ARG A 16 13.23 -4.73 -1.67
N PHE A 17 12.68 -5.87 -2.09
CA PHE A 17 12.21 -6.93 -1.20
C PHE A 17 13.30 -7.51 -0.28
N ASP A 18 14.56 -7.45 -0.70
CA ASP A 18 15.71 -8.04 -0.01
C ASP A 18 16.36 -7.10 1.00
N THR A 19 15.75 -5.95 1.34
CA THR A 19 16.42 -4.90 2.15
C THR A 19 16.21 -4.99 3.66
N ILE A 20 15.42 -5.95 4.15
CA ILE A 20 15.12 -6.09 5.58
C ILE A 20 16.14 -7.03 6.24
N GLY A 21 16.77 -6.56 7.32
CA GLY A 21 17.79 -7.31 8.07
C GLY A 21 17.27 -8.64 8.60
N ALA A 22 16.11 -8.64 9.28
CA ALA A 22 15.47 -9.85 9.79
C ALA A 22 15.03 -10.85 8.70
N LEU A 23 14.95 -10.41 7.43
CA LEU A 23 14.66 -11.27 6.28
C LEU A 23 15.93 -11.69 5.52
N GLY A 24 17.11 -11.49 6.11
CA GLY A 24 18.37 -12.05 5.62
C GLY A 24 19.32 -11.06 4.94
N HIS A 25 19.01 -9.75 4.91
CA HIS A 25 19.96 -8.78 4.33
C HIS A 25 21.23 -8.67 5.20
N PRO A 26 22.45 -8.83 4.65
CA PRO A 26 23.67 -8.96 5.45
C PRO A 26 24.21 -7.65 6.05
N VAL A 27 23.86 -6.49 5.48
CA VAL A 27 24.46 -5.18 5.86
C VAL A 27 23.45 -4.14 6.36
N VAL A 28 22.29 -4.00 5.69
CA VAL A 28 21.24 -3.05 6.04
C VAL A 28 20.70 -3.34 7.44
N LYS A 29 20.61 -2.30 8.26
CA LYS A 29 20.10 -2.35 9.63
C LYS A 29 18.69 -1.78 9.66
N THR A 30 17.70 -2.60 10.00
CA THR A 30 16.29 -2.21 10.05
C THR A 30 15.64 -2.52 11.41
N PRO A 31 16.23 -2.12 12.55
CA PRO A 31 15.83 -2.63 13.88
C PRO A 31 14.32 -2.47 14.19
N ASN A 32 13.69 -1.40 13.72
CA ASN A 32 12.25 -1.19 13.91
C ASN A 32 11.37 -2.10 13.03
N ILE A 33 11.81 -2.40 11.80
CA ILE A 33 11.10 -3.34 10.90
C ILE A 33 11.39 -4.78 11.32
N ASP A 34 12.61 -5.07 11.77
CA ASP A 34 13.01 -6.37 12.31
C ASP A 34 12.11 -6.74 13.50
N ALA A 35 11.85 -5.79 14.42
CA ALA A 35 10.91 -5.98 15.52
C ALA A 35 9.44 -6.18 15.06
N LEU A 36 9.05 -5.73 13.87
CA LEU A 36 7.73 -6.02 13.29
C LEU A 36 7.69 -7.43 12.70
N VAL A 37 8.77 -7.87 12.03
CA VAL A 37 8.91 -9.23 11.51
C VAL A 37 8.80 -10.26 12.65
N GLU A 38 9.53 -10.05 13.75
CA GLU A 38 9.56 -10.96 14.90
C GLU A 38 8.22 -11.10 15.64
N ARG A 39 7.37 -10.06 15.60
CA ARG A 39 6.08 -10.02 16.31
C ARG A 39 4.88 -10.26 15.40
N GLY A 40 5.12 -10.54 14.12
CA GLY A 40 4.08 -10.53 13.09
C GLY A 40 4.17 -11.71 12.14
N THR A 41 3.70 -11.49 10.92
CA THR A 41 3.75 -12.46 9.84
C THR A 41 4.33 -11.79 8.61
N SER A 42 5.34 -12.43 8.01
CA SER A 42 6.00 -11.93 6.81
C SER A 42 5.64 -12.78 5.60
N PHE A 43 5.21 -12.12 4.53
CA PHE A 43 5.00 -12.74 3.22
C PHE A 43 6.27 -12.58 2.39
N THR A 44 7.01 -13.68 2.18
CA THR A 44 8.29 -13.67 1.44
C THR A 44 8.14 -13.70 -0.08
N HIS A 45 6.91 -13.92 -0.57
CA HIS A 45 6.54 -13.97 -1.98
C HIS A 45 5.38 -13.00 -2.27
N ALA A 46 5.48 -11.77 -1.78
CA ALA A 46 4.54 -10.70 -2.06
C ALA A 46 4.98 -9.93 -3.32
N HIS A 47 4.09 -9.81 -4.31
CA HIS A 47 4.37 -9.16 -5.58
C HIS A 47 3.44 -7.96 -5.79
N ILE A 48 3.96 -6.93 -6.45
CA ILE A 48 3.10 -5.89 -7.01
C ILE A 48 2.20 -6.50 -8.10
N PRO A 49 0.94 -6.06 -8.26
CA PRO A 49 -0.03 -6.83 -9.03
C PRO A 49 0.26 -6.87 -10.54
N SER A 50 0.73 -5.77 -11.14
CA SER A 50 1.13 -5.66 -12.56
C SER A 50 1.65 -4.26 -12.91
N GLY A 51 2.22 -4.10 -14.11
CA GLY A 51 2.56 -2.80 -14.70
C GLY A 51 2.78 -2.92 -16.21
N GLN A 52 2.59 -1.82 -16.95
CA GLN A 52 2.86 -1.77 -18.39
C GLN A 52 4.31 -1.31 -18.70
N HIS A 53 5.02 -0.80 -17.71
CA HIS A 53 6.41 -0.32 -17.80
C HIS A 53 7.13 -0.51 -16.45
N GLY A 54 8.45 -0.33 -16.42
CA GLY A 54 9.24 -0.53 -15.18
C GLY A 54 8.94 0.47 -14.05
N ALA A 55 8.42 1.67 -14.37
CA ALA A 55 8.09 2.69 -13.37
C ALA A 55 6.65 2.52 -12.82
N ILE A 56 6.43 1.62 -11.87
CA ILE A 56 5.06 1.15 -11.50
C ILE A 56 4.47 1.91 -10.29
N CYS A 57 5.08 3.02 -9.82
CA CYS A 57 4.64 3.69 -8.58
C CYS A 57 3.14 4.05 -8.57
N MET A 58 2.69 4.74 -9.62
CA MET A 58 1.32 5.22 -9.77
C MET A 58 0.30 4.06 -9.89
N PRO A 59 0.43 3.13 -10.86
CA PRO A 59 -0.47 1.99 -10.96
C PRO A 59 -0.45 1.09 -9.72
N SER A 60 0.73 0.86 -9.12
CA SER A 60 0.85 0.05 -7.88
C SER A 60 0.02 0.63 -6.74
N ARG A 61 0.10 1.95 -6.54
CA ARG A 61 -0.69 2.67 -5.52
C ARG A 61 -2.18 2.59 -5.78
N ALA A 62 -2.61 2.84 -7.01
CA ALA A 62 -4.02 2.76 -7.37
C ALA A 62 -4.59 1.35 -7.15
N MET A 63 -3.86 0.31 -7.53
CA MET A 63 -4.29 -1.08 -7.29
C MET A 63 -4.32 -1.43 -5.79
N LEU A 64 -3.34 -0.95 -4.99
CA LEU A 64 -3.34 -1.12 -3.54
C LEU A 64 -4.57 -0.46 -2.89
N HIS A 65 -4.88 0.78 -3.29
CA HIS A 65 -5.98 1.54 -2.70
C HIS A 65 -7.36 1.03 -3.13
N THR A 66 -7.49 0.47 -4.33
CA THR A 66 -8.80 0.04 -4.86
C THR A 66 -9.04 -1.48 -4.74
N GLY A 67 -7.97 -2.27 -4.52
CA GLY A 67 -8.02 -3.73 -4.66
C GLY A 67 -8.30 -4.20 -6.09
N ARG A 68 -8.22 -3.32 -7.10
CA ARG A 68 -8.48 -3.64 -8.51
C ARG A 68 -7.18 -3.90 -9.26
N THR A 69 -7.29 -4.59 -10.39
CA THR A 69 -6.16 -4.79 -11.31
C THR A 69 -5.98 -3.59 -12.23
N LEU A 70 -4.81 -3.47 -12.87
CA LEU A 70 -4.44 -2.38 -13.76
C LEU A 70 -5.48 -2.09 -14.87
N PHE A 71 -6.17 -3.11 -15.36
CA PHE A 71 -7.17 -3.00 -16.43
C PHE A 71 -8.48 -2.32 -15.99
N HIS A 72 -8.63 -2.04 -14.70
CA HIS A 72 -9.75 -1.29 -14.14
C HIS A 72 -9.33 0.13 -13.75
N LEU A 73 -8.15 0.60 -14.15
CA LEU A 73 -7.67 1.93 -13.79
C LEU A 73 -7.61 2.83 -15.02
N ASP A 74 -7.93 4.11 -14.82
CA ASP A 74 -7.81 5.13 -15.85
C ASP A 74 -6.36 5.63 -15.95
N GLY A 75 -5.87 5.86 -17.17
CA GLY A 75 -4.53 6.40 -17.39
C GLY A 75 -3.41 5.60 -16.70
N ALA A 76 -3.55 4.28 -16.60
CA ALA A 76 -2.65 3.42 -15.83
C ALA A 76 -2.49 3.83 -14.35
N GLY A 77 -3.56 4.35 -13.74
CA GLY A 77 -3.61 4.78 -12.34
C GLY A 77 -3.39 6.28 -12.13
N GLU A 78 -3.31 7.09 -13.18
CA GLU A 78 -3.23 8.56 -13.05
C GLU A 78 -4.45 9.11 -12.30
N SER A 79 -5.62 8.57 -12.60
CA SER A 79 -6.87 8.80 -11.88
C SER A 79 -7.50 7.48 -11.46
N ILE A 80 -8.27 7.54 -10.38
CA ILE A 80 -9.06 6.39 -9.90
C ILE A 80 -10.53 6.66 -10.24
N PRO A 81 -11.20 5.75 -10.97
CA PRO A 81 -12.64 5.86 -11.26
C PRO A 81 -13.47 6.12 -9.99
N ARG A 82 -14.50 6.97 -10.11
CA ARG A 82 -15.33 7.39 -8.96
C ARG A 82 -16.16 6.26 -8.37
N ASP A 83 -16.45 5.22 -9.14
CA ASP A 83 -17.16 4.02 -8.73
C ASP A 83 -16.25 2.96 -8.07
N HIS A 84 -14.93 3.20 -8.02
CA HIS A 84 -14.02 2.37 -7.24
C HIS A 84 -13.88 2.89 -5.82
N THR A 85 -14.45 2.15 -4.87
CA THR A 85 -14.23 2.36 -3.43
C THR A 85 -12.75 2.22 -3.09
N LEU A 86 -12.22 3.21 -2.39
CA LEU A 86 -10.87 3.23 -1.86
C LEU A 86 -10.82 2.51 -0.50
N LEU A 87 -9.64 2.02 -0.13
CA LEU A 87 -9.37 1.43 1.18
C LEU A 87 -9.79 2.36 2.33
N GLY A 88 -9.58 3.68 2.18
CA GLY A 88 -10.00 4.68 3.16
C GLY A 88 -11.52 4.76 3.30
N GLU A 89 -12.25 4.81 2.18
CA GLU A 89 -13.71 4.83 2.16
C GLU A 89 -14.30 3.54 2.74
N ALA A 90 -13.75 2.37 2.35
CA ALA A 90 -14.17 1.08 2.90
C ALA A 90 -13.98 1.00 4.42
N LEU A 91 -12.90 1.58 4.95
CA LEU A 91 -12.68 1.70 6.39
C LEU A 91 -13.66 2.68 7.04
N GLN A 92 -13.96 3.82 6.40
CA GLN A 92 -14.96 4.78 6.90
C GLN A 92 -16.37 4.17 6.96
N GLU A 93 -16.78 3.42 5.92
CA GLU A 93 -18.05 2.68 5.90
C GLU A 93 -18.14 1.66 7.05
N ALA A 94 -17.00 1.06 7.43
CA ALA A 94 -16.89 0.16 8.58
C ALA A 94 -16.77 0.90 9.94
N GLY A 95 -16.91 2.23 9.97
CA GLY A 95 -16.92 3.03 11.20
C GLY A 95 -15.54 3.48 11.68
N TYR A 96 -14.50 3.44 10.84
CA TYR A 96 -13.18 3.96 11.17
C TYR A 96 -13.02 5.43 10.78
N ALA A 97 -12.23 6.18 11.55
CA ALA A 97 -11.65 7.43 11.05
C ALA A 97 -10.45 7.10 10.14
N ALA A 98 -10.54 7.42 8.86
CA ALA A 98 -9.45 7.25 7.90
C ALA A 98 -8.65 8.55 7.73
N PHE A 99 -7.32 8.43 7.70
CA PHE A 99 -6.40 9.53 7.45
C PHE A 99 -5.24 9.05 6.58
N GLY A 100 -4.92 9.82 5.54
CA GLY A 100 -3.76 9.62 4.69
C GLY A 100 -2.74 10.74 4.84
N THR A 101 -1.45 10.41 4.73
CA THR A 101 -0.36 11.40 4.61
C THR A 101 0.82 10.80 3.85
N GLY A 102 1.61 11.65 3.21
CA GLY A 102 2.75 11.26 2.38
C GLY A 102 2.42 11.27 0.88
N LYS A 103 2.97 10.29 0.14
CA LYS A 103 2.84 10.22 -1.32
C LYS A 103 1.58 9.47 -1.73
N TRP A 104 0.73 10.12 -2.53
CA TRP A 104 -0.50 9.51 -3.08
C TRP A 104 -0.36 9.09 -4.54
N HIS A 105 0.03 10.00 -5.43
CA HIS A 105 0.36 9.73 -6.83
C HIS A 105 -0.80 9.30 -7.76
N ASN A 106 -2.07 9.41 -7.34
CA ASN A 106 -3.26 9.04 -8.13
C ASN A 106 -4.28 10.19 -8.32
N GLY A 107 -3.79 11.43 -8.31
CA GLY A 107 -4.61 12.64 -8.46
C GLY A 107 -5.15 13.22 -7.15
N HIS A 108 -5.44 14.53 -7.15
CA HIS A 108 -5.93 15.24 -5.96
C HIS A 108 -7.35 14.81 -5.58
N GLU A 109 -8.21 14.59 -6.57
CA GLU A 109 -9.60 14.19 -6.34
C GLU A 109 -9.73 12.84 -5.63
N SER A 110 -8.83 11.90 -5.89
CA SER A 110 -8.85 10.59 -5.24
C SER A 110 -8.28 10.64 -3.83
N TYR A 111 -7.33 11.55 -3.55
CA TYR A 111 -6.79 11.75 -2.21
C TYR A 111 -7.79 12.39 -1.24
N ALA A 112 -8.70 13.21 -1.77
CA ALA A 112 -9.68 13.95 -0.98
C ALA A 112 -10.95 13.14 -0.62
N ARG A 113 -10.97 11.85 -0.95
CA ARG A 113 -12.08 10.93 -0.67
C ARG A 113 -11.87 10.24 0.67
#